data_AF-A0A2P6TDW3-F1
#
_entry.id   AF-A0A2P6TDW3-F1
#
_cell.length_a   1.000
_cell.length_b   1.000
_cell.length_c   1.000
_cell.angle_alpha   90.00
_cell.angle_beta   90.00
_cell.angle_gamma   90.00
#
_symmetry.space_group_name_H-M   'P 1'
#
loop_
_entity.id
_entity.type
_entity.pdbx_description
1 polymer ?
#
loop_
_entity_poly.entity_id
_entity_poly.type
_entity_poly.pdbx_seq_one_letter_code
_entity_poly.pdbx_strand_id
1 'polypeptide(L)'
;MLRVEPEAVAPLVKGQQLLRVLAVTDLHVDYDENMEWCYRLDNTAFKNDVLIVCGDVSDEMAALETALATLKSKFGHVFYVPGNHELWIRERDRDMGITDSHTKLRIILERCSQLGVHTRPMQLGGLWIVPLLSWHHRSFDKEPDVPGVPPASAWTITDYSACRWPSSVPGGSADGSEQLAAYIDSMNDGPEWDALLASREQCDVISFSHFLPNQALLPEKRYLYYPNLAKAVGSDFLAARVAQLRPDLHMFGHTHFAWDACLGGTRYIQAPLCSPLERRKRLFTVGFGACMEEAEADPVAARWLPQQVYVGLAPPPAAAENEGAAAGSEKQAQLQPGQQQQPARAEWRPQPPQAAAAQQLDGLEAASTEPQASSSNGSNGCGGSGQQPEAQADAAQQQQRRQEEEDGGYDPMPAVARLQLQIEMELAFGWQPLRHGAAVPSLLAHWSMYYEEHPRQPEMVTLAPWVARLYERRLHRRQRAAARVMRSTAGAEEEGSSGEAEGEPTALTSLSESDNESAIGF
;
A
#
# COMPACT_ATOMS: atom_id res chain seq x y z
N MET A 1 7.72 23.49 -26.28
CA MET A 1 6.30 23.51 -25.86
C MET A 1 5.44 23.18 -27.07
N LEU A 2 5.18 21.90 -27.32
CA LEU A 2 4.09 21.50 -28.22
C LEU A 2 2.84 21.44 -27.32
N ARG A 3 1.92 22.38 -27.51
CA ARG A 3 0.57 22.25 -26.94
C ARG A 3 -0.05 21.04 -27.64
N VAL A 4 -0.16 19.93 -26.92
CA VAL A 4 -1.10 18.88 -27.28
C VAL A 4 -2.45 19.48 -26.96
N GLU A 5 -3.21 19.85 -27.99
CA GLU A 5 -4.64 20.15 -27.84
C GLU A 5 -5.26 18.91 -27.16
N PRO A 6 -6.03 19.06 -26.07
CA PRO A 6 -6.67 17.92 -25.43
C PRO A 6 -7.58 17.27 -26.47
N GLU A 7 -7.27 16.02 -26.85
CA GLU A 7 -8.19 15.21 -27.64
C GLU A 7 -9.53 15.25 -26.93
N ALA A 8 -10.59 15.53 -27.69
CA ALA A 8 -11.93 15.70 -27.14
C ALA A 8 -12.29 14.47 -26.30
N VAL A 9 -12.39 14.66 -24.99
CA VAL A 9 -12.89 13.65 -24.05
C VAL A 9 -14.22 13.13 -24.62
N ALA A 10 -14.33 11.82 -24.78
CA ALA A 10 -15.52 11.20 -25.34
C ALA A 10 -16.78 11.69 -24.59
N PRO A 11 -17.89 11.98 -25.29
CA PRO A 11 -19.08 12.53 -24.65
C PRO A 11 -19.60 11.60 -23.56
N LEU A 12 -19.88 12.17 -22.38
CA LEU A 12 -20.32 11.42 -21.20
C LEU A 12 -21.58 10.58 -21.47
N VAL A 13 -21.56 9.33 -21.04
CA VAL A 13 -22.73 8.44 -21.10
C VAL A 13 -23.62 8.65 -19.88
N LYS A 14 -24.95 8.67 -20.09
CA LYS A 14 -25.93 8.85 -19.01
C LYS A 14 -25.78 7.73 -17.95
N GLY A 15 -25.45 8.11 -16.72
CA GLY A 15 -25.27 7.18 -15.59
C GLY A 15 -23.84 6.71 -15.33
N GLN A 16 -22.86 7.17 -16.12
CA GLN A 16 -21.44 6.94 -15.84
C GLN A 16 -21.04 7.67 -14.55
N GLN A 17 -20.20 7.05 -13.70
CA GLN A 17 -19.77 7.61 -12.41
C GLN A 17 -18.32 8.12 -12.45
N LEU A 18 -17.93 8.90 -11.43
CA LEU A 18 -16.52 9.19 -11.18
C LEU A 18 -15.81 7.93 -10.72
N LEU A 19 -14.59 7.76 -11.23
CA LEU A 19 -13.60 6.87 -10.66
C LEU A 19 -12.54 7.74 -9.97
N ARG A 20 -12.43 7.66 -8.65
CA ARG A 20 -11.30 8.23 -7.92
C ARG A 20 -10.31 7.13 -7.58
N VAL A 21 -9.03 7.43 -7.75
CA VAL A 21 -7.95 6.57 -7.26
C VAL A 21 -7.28 7.29 -6.11
N LEU A 22 -7.29 6.63 -4.97
CA LEU A 22 -6.57 7.03 -3.79
C LEU A 22 -5.43 6.05 -3.53
N ALA A 23 -4.42 6.48 -2.80
CA ALA A 23 -3.23 5.68 -2.57
C ALA A 23 -2.61 5.91 -1.20
N VAL A 24 -1.98 4.86 -0.68
CA VAL A 24 -1.17 4.88 0.52
C VAL A 24 0.05 4.00 0.30
N THR A 25 1.20 4.41 0.84
CA THR A 25 2.43 3.62 0.80
C THR A 25 2.87 3.35 2.24
N ASP A 26 3.57 2.24 2.48
CA ASP A 26 4.21 1.96 3.77
C ASP A 26 3.22 2.03 4.95
N LEU A 27 2.23 1.12 4.97
CA LEU A 27 1.10 1.19 5.91
C LEU A 27 1.47 0.78 7.35
N HIS A 28 2.35 -0.20 7.53
CA HIS A 28 2.87 -0.69 8.81
C HIS A 28 1.79 -0.85 9.90
N VAL A 29 0.81 -1.72 9.67
CA VAL A 29 -0.31 -1.94 10.60
C VAL A 29 0.07 -2.70 11.87
N ASP A 30 1.33 -3.12 11.99
CA ASP A 30 1.91 -3.64 13.23
C ASP A 30 1.90 -2.58 14.35
N TYR A 31 1.78 -1.30 13.99
CA TYR A 31 1.45 -0.25 14.93
C TYR A 31 -0.08 -0.12 15.08
N ASP A 32 -0.59 -0.23 16.31
CA ASP A 32 -2.02 -0.09 16.62
C ASP A 32 -2.65 1.17 16.01
N GLU A 33 -1.92 2.29 16.02
CA GLU A 33 -2.37 3.56 15.45
C GLU A 33 -2.63 3.48 13.94
N ASN A 34 -1.85 2.66 13.21
CA ASN A 34 -1.98 2.44 11.78
C ASN A 34 -3.07 1.41 11.46
N MET A 35 -3.25 0.38 12.30
CA MET A 35 -4.43 -0.49 12.17
C MET A 35 -5.74 0.28 12.44
N GLU A 36 -5.75 1.13 13.46
CA GLU A 36 -6.88 2.01 13.77
C GLU A 36 -7.14 3.04 12.67
N TRP A 37 -6.11 3.45 11.94
CA TRP A 37 -6.29 4.24 10.71
C TRP A 37 -7.13 3.48 9.68
N CYS A 38 -6.86 2.19 9.43
CA CYS A 38 -7.66 1.36 8.53
C CYS A 38 -9.13 1.29 8.99
N TYR A 39 -9.38 1.11 10.29
CA TYR A 39 -10.72 1.01 10.83
C TYR A 39 -11.52 2.30 10.71
N ARG A 40 -10.89 3.45 10.92
CA ARG A 40 -11.53 4.78 10.88
C ARG A 40 -11.90 5.27 9.50
N LEU A 41 -11.33 4.70 8.42
CA LEU A 41 -11.78 5.03 7.07
C LEU A 41 -13.29 4.80 6.94
N ASP A 42 -14.00 5.72 6.31
CA ASP A 42 -15.47 5.65 6.24
C ASP A 42 -15.94 4.37 5.52
N ASN A 43 -17.00 3.76 6.04
CA ASN A 43 -17.53 2.49 5.52
C ASN A 43 -18.32 2.63 4.22
N THR A 44 -18.65 3.85 3.78
CA THR A 44 -19.55 4.11 2.66
C THR A 44 -18.98 5.09 1.63
N ALA A 45 -18.14 6.04 2.05
CA ALA A 45 -17.66 7.13 1.21
C ALA A 45 -16.81 6.67 0.01
N PHE A 46 -16.18 5.49 0.10
CA PHE A 46 -15.19 5.02 -0.88
C PHE A 46 -15.62 3.79 -1.68
N LYS A 47 -16.90 3.39 -1.60
CA LYS A 47 -17.41 2.13 -2.18
C LYS A 47 -17.27 2.01 -3.69
N ASN A 48 -17.13 3.14 -4.40
CA ASN A 48 -16.95 3.18 -5.85
C ASN A 48 -15.53 3.59 -6.26
N ASP A 49 -14.63 3.79 -5.29
CA ASP A 49 -13.27 4.24 -5.53
C ASP A 49 -12.27 3.09 -5.52
N VAL A 50 -11.08 3.40 -6.02
CA VAL A 50 -9.92 2.52 -5.98
C VAL A 50 -8.98 2.97 -4.86
N LEU A 51 -8.48 2.01 -4.08
CA LEU A 51 -7.31 2.20 -3.23
C LEU A 51 -6.11 1.45 -3.78
N ILE A 52 -4.97 2.14 -3.92
CA ILE A 52 -3.66 1.54 -4.17
C ILE A 52 -2.90 1.46 -2.84
N VAL A 53 -2.34 0.28 -2.54
CA VAL A 53 -1.52 0.04 -1.35
C VAL A 53 -0.12 -0.42 -1.80
N CYS A 54 0.90 0.42 -1.57
CA CYS A 54 2.27 0.20 -2.09
C CYS A 54 3.21 -0.48 -1.07
N GLY A 55 2.89 -1.71 -0.70
CA GLY A 55 3.74 -2.55 0.15
C GLY A 55 3.86 -2.11 1.60
N ASP A 56 4.60 -2.92 2.36
CA ASP A 56 4.85 -2.77 3.80
C ASP A 56 3.57 -2.50 4.59
N VAL A 57 2.62 -3.43 4.47
CA VAL A 57 1.44 -3.48 5.32
C VAL A 57 1.80 -4.12 6.65
N SER A 58 2.38 -5.32 6.66
CA SER A 58 2.80 -6.01 7.88
C SER A 58 3.71 -7.20 7.57
N ASP A 59 4.65 -7.48 8.48
CA ASP A 59 5.43 -8.72 8.42
C ASP A 59 4.68 -9.94 9.03
N GLU A 60 3.49 -9.74 9.61
CA GLU A 60 2.62 -10.77 10.18
C GLU A 60 1.42 -11.09 9.26
N MET A 61 1.24 -12.37 8.91
CA MET A 61 0.16 -12.84 8.04
C MET A 61 -1.25 -12.44 8.54
N ALA A 62 -1.52 -12.56 9.84
CA ALA A 62 -2.84 -12.28 10.40
C ALA A 62 -3.19 -10.78 10.35
N ALA A 63 -2.22 -9.91 10.68
CA ALA A 63 -2.39 -8.46 10.60
C ALA A 63 -2.53 -8.00 9.13
N LEU A 64 -1.71 -8.55 8.23
CA LEU A 64 -1.82 -8.33 6.78
C LEU A 64 -3.22 -8.68 6.24
N GLU A 65 -3.71 -9.89 6.54
CA GLU A 65 -5.05 -10.34 6.10
C GLU A 65 -6.15 -9.44 6.68
N THR A 66 -6.06 -9.07 7.96
CA THR A 66 -7.02 -8.19 8.62
C THR A 66 -7.07 -6.80 8.00
N ALA A 67 -5.91 -6.20 7.73
CA ALA A 67 -5.83 -4.89 7.11
C ALA A 67 -6.38 -4.90 5.67
N LEU A 68 -5.94 -5.84 4.84
CA LEU A 68 -6.41 -5.95 3.46
C LEU A 68 -7.91 -6.25 3.37
N ALA A 69 -8.45 -7.12 4.22
CA ALA A 69 -9.88 -7.39 4.30
C ALA A 69 -10.68 -6.14 4.73
N THR A 70 -10.17 -5.41 5.72
CA THR A 70 -10.76 -4.15 6.18
C THR A 70 -10.81 -3.12 5.05
N LEU A 71 -9.69 -2.89 4.36
CA LEU A 71 -9.62 -1.95 3.24
C LEU A 71 -10.52 -2.40 2.09
N LYS A 72 -10.51 -3.69 1.74
CA LYS A 72 -11.40 -4.23 0.70
C LYS A 72 -12.87 -4.03 1.01
N SER A 73 -13.26 -4.11 2.29
CA SER A 73 -14.63 -3.85 2.71
C SER A 73 -15.05 -2.40 2.50
N LYS A 74 -14.13 -1.44 2.40
CA LYS A 74 -14.41 0.01 2.31
C LYS A 74 -14.30 0.56 0.89
N PHE A 75 -13.46 -0.05 0.05
CA PHE A 75 -13.20 0.39 -1.32
C PHE A 75 -13.79 -0.56 -2.37
N GLY A 76 -14.24 0.00 -3.50
CA GLY A 76 -14.73 -0.78 -4.65
C GLY A 76 -13.65 -1.71 -5.19
N HIS A 77 -12.44 -1.17 -5.37
CA HIS A 77 -11.26 -1.92 -5.73
C HIS A 77 -10.10 -1.63 -4.77
N VAL A 78 -9.33 -2.66 -4.43
CA VAL A 78 -8.05 -2.50 -3.72
C VAL A 78 -6.98 -3.17 -4.56
N PHE A 79 -5.93 -2.43 -4.88
CA PHE A 79 -4.74 -2.92 -5.59
C PHE A 79 -3.56 -2.93 -4.63
N TYR A 80 -2.76 -3.99 -4.68
CA TYR A 80 -1.69 -4.22 -3.72
C TYR A 80 -0.45 -4.86 -4.36
N VAL A 81 0.71 -4.48 -3.85
CA VAL A 81 1.99 -5.18 -4.04
C VAL A 81 2.63 -5.42 -2.68
N PRO A 82 3.15 -6.63 -2.38
CA PRO A 82 3.96 -6.86 -1.20
C PRO A 82 5.25 -6.01 -1.22
N GLY A 83 5.66 -5.52 -0.05
CA GLY A 83 6.95 -4.90 0.21
C GLY A 83 7.97 -5.89 0.76
N ASN A 84 9.03 -5.37 1.38
CA ASN A 84 10.07 -6.23 1.96
C ASN A 84 9.63 -6.85 3.29
N HIS A 85 8.83 -6.13 4.09
CA HIS A 85 8.35 -6.61 5.40
C HIS A 85 7.53 -7.89 5.25
N GLU A 86 6.65 -7.96 4.25
CA GLU A 86 5.85 -9.14 3.96
C GLU A 86 6.69 -10.41 3.73
N LEU A 87 7.94 -10.26 3.27
CA LEU A 87 8.81 -11.38 2.90
C LEU A 87 9.82 -11.75 3.98
N TRP A 88 9.80 -11.10 5.13
CA TRP A 88 10.57 -11.51 6.30
C TRP A 88 10.02 -12.81 6.88
N ILE A 89 10.93 -13.70 7.31
CA ILE A 89 10.59 -14.98 7.95
C ILE A 89 10.90 -14.90 9.44
N ARG A 90 9.85 -14.73 10.23
CA ARG A 90 9.90 -14.69 11.70
C ARG A 90 9.66 -16.07 12.31
N GLU A 91 9.77 -16.17 13.62
CA GLU A 91 9.53 -17.42 14.35
C GLU A 91 8.08 -17.89 14.19
N ARG A 92 7.12 -16.98 14.35
CA ARG A 92 5.70 -17.23 14.12
C ARG A 92 5.38 -17.76 12.71
N ASP A 93 6.13 -17.36 11.69
CA ASP A 93 5.95 -17.90 10.33
C ASP A 93 6.37 -19.37 10.27
N ARG A 94 7.49 -19.71 10.93
CA ARG A 94 8.00 -21.09 11.00
C ARG A 94 7.05 -22.00 11.78
N ASP A 95 6.42 -21.50 12.83
CA ASP A 95 5.40 -22.23 13.59
C ASP A 95 4.17 -22.57 12.74
N MET A 96 3.88 -21.76 11.72
CA MET A 96 2.84 -22.02 10.72
C MET A 96 3.34 -22.86 9.53
N GLY A 97 4.59 -23.34 9.56
CA GLY A 97 5.20 -24.11 8.47
C GLY A 97 5.71 -23.27 7.29
N ILE A 98 5.71 -21.94 7.40
CA ILE A 98 6.24 -21.02 6.38
C ILE A 98 7.72 -20.81 6.67
N THR A 99 8.59 -21.46 5.90
CA THR A 99 10.03 -21.49 6.18
C THR A 99 10.88 -20.65 5.24
N ASP A 100 10.29 -20.16 4.14
CA ASP A 100 10.99 -19.38 3.12
C ASP A 100 10.11 -18.26 2.52
N SER A 101 10.76 -17.17 2.10
CA SER A 101 10.17 -15.93 1.58
C SER A 101 9.40 -16.14 0.27
N HIS A 102 9.82 -17.09 -0.56
CA HIS A 102 9.14 -17.39 -1.81
C HIS A 102 7.79 -18.09 -1.56
N THR A 103 7.76 -19.05 -0.63
CA THR A 103 6.53 -19.67 -0.15
C THR A 103 5.61 -18.63 0.50
N LYS A 104 6.14 -17.75 1.36
CA LYS A 104 5.34 -16.68 1.98
C LYS A 104 4.73 -15.75 0.95
N LEU A 105 5.51 -15.28 -0.04
CA LEU A 105 5.03 -14.48 -1.16
C LEU A 105 3.85 -15.16 -1.88
N ARG A 106 3.99 -16.44 -2.24
CA ARG A 106 2.91 -17.19 -2.92
C ARG A 106 1.63 -17.22 -2.09
N ILE A 107 1.75 -17.48 -0.79
CA ILE A 107 0.60 -17.51 0.13
C ILE A 107 -0.06 -16.12 0.18
N ILE A 108 0.73 -15.05 0.29
CA ILE A 108 0.20 -13.67 0.31
C ILE A 108 -0.59 -13.36 -0.96
N LEU A 109 -0.05 -13.68 -2.14
CA LEU A 109 -0.73 -13.46 -3.42
C LEU A 109 -2.02 -14.29 -3.53
N GLU A 110 -2.01 -15.53 -3.04
CA GLU A 110 -3.20 -16.38 -2.97
C GLU A 110 -4.27 -15.80 -2.05
N ARG A 111 -3.89 -15.28 -0.87
CA ARG A 111 -4.80 -14.60 0.05
C ARG A 111 -5.39 -13.32 -0.52
N CYS A 112 -4.58 -12.52 -1.22
CA CYS A 112 -5.08 -11.33 -1.93
C CYS A 112 -6.18 -11.71 -2.93
N SER A 113 -5.96 -12.77 -3.72
CA SER A 113 -6.96 -13.29 -4.66
C SER A 113 -8.25 -13.72 -3.96
N GLN A 114 -8.16 -14.45 -2.84
CA GLN A 114 -9.31 -14.87 -2.04
C GLN A 114 -10.11 -13.69 -1.45
N LEU A 115 -9.42 -12.60 -1.09
CA LEU A 115 -10.04 -11.37 -0.59
C LEU A 115 -10.59 -10.49 -1.72
N GLY A 116 -10.29 -10.77 -3.00
CA GLY A 116 -10.63 -9.88 -4.11
C GLY A 116 -9.76 -8.61 -4.17
N VAL A 117 -8.55 -8.67 -3.60
CA VAL A 117 -7.51 -7.65 -3.72
C VAL A 117 -6.66 -7.94 -4.97
N HIS A 118 -6.51 -6.93 -5.82
CA HIS A 118 -5.88 -7.06 -7.14
C HIS A 118 -4.36 -6.92 -7.04
N THR A 119 -3.63 -7.91 -7.54
CA THR A 119 -2.15 -7.95 -7.58
C THR A 119 -1.61 -8.06 -9.00
N ARG A 120 -2.48 -7.87 -10.01
CA ARG A 120 -2.17 -7.94 -11.44
C ARG A 120 -2.75 -6.72 -12.16
N PRO A 121 -2.24 -6.35 -13.35
CA PRO A 121 -2.76 -5.23 -14.12
C PRO A 121 -4.25 -5.39 -14.40
N MET A 122 -5.01 -4.30 -14.28
CA MET A 122 -6.43 -4.27 -14.60
C MET A 122 -6.82 -2.94 -15.24
N GLN A 123 -7.66 -3.02 -16.27
CA GLN A 123 -8.24 -1.86 -16.92
C GLN A 123 -9.59 -1.51 -16.29
N LEU A 124 -9.77 -0.26 -15.87
CA LEU A 124 -10.99 0.32 -15.35
C LEU A 124 -11.38 1.51 -16.23
N GLY A 125 -12.16 1.23 -17.28
CA GLY A 125 -12.55 2.25 -18.26
C GLY A 125 -11.33 2.71 -19.08
N GLY A 126 -11.07 4.01 -19.09
CA GLY A 126 -9.91 4.60 -19.78
C GLY A 126 -8.59 4.53 -18.99
N LEU A 127 -8.57 3.86 -17.84
CA LEU A 127 -7.42 3.80 -16.93
C LEU A 127 -6.92 2.36 -16.77
N TRP A 128 -5.60 2.15 -16.87
CA TRP A 128 -4.93 0.96 -16.34
C TRP A 128 -4.37 1.22 -14.94
N ILE A 129 -4.59 0.27 -14.04
CA ILE A 129 -3.91 0.20 -12.74
C ILE A 129 -2.99 -1.01 -12.73
N VAL A 130 -1.70 -0.78 -12.48
CA VAL A 130 -0.62 -1.73 -12.78
C VAL A 130 0.24 -1.98 -11.54
N PRO A 131 -0.09 -2.99 -10.72
CA PRO A 131 0.79 -3.49 -9.67
C PRO A 131 2.06 -4.10 -10.29
N LEU A 132 3.23 -3.69 -9.79
CA LEU A 132 4.54 -4.20 -10.22
C LEU A 132 5.27 -4.83 -9.04
N LEU A 133 5.28 -6.16 -9.01
CA LEU A 133 6.10 -6.90 -8.05
C LEU A 133 7.57 -6.67 -8.37
N SER A 134 8.38 -6.35 -7.36
CA SER A 134 9.78 -6.01 -7.56
C SER A 134 10.62 -6.39 -6.34
N TRP A 135 11.93 -6.45 -6.54
CA TRP A 135 12.90 -6.64 -5.47
C TRP A 135 14.15 -5.79 -5.74
N HIS A 136 14.90 -5.49 -4.68
CA HIS A 136 16.12 -4.68 -4.80
C HIS A 136 17.36 -5.50 -5.17
N HIS A 137 18.39 -4.80 -5.66
CA HIS A 137 19.74 -5.34 -5.71
C HIS A 137 20.79 -4.28 -5.33
N ARG A 138 21.94 -4.75 -4.85
CA ARG A 138 22.99 -3.90 -4.28
C ARG A 138 23.59 -2.91 -5.28
N SER A 139 23.76 -3.35 -6.52
CA SER A 139 24.35 -2.54 -7.61
C SER A 139 23.39 -1.48 -8.16
N PHE A 140 22.17 -1.36 -7.62
CA PHE A 140 21.28 -0.25 -7.94
C PHE A 140 21.86 1.09 -7.47
N ASP A 141 22.62 1.10 -6.36
CA ASP A 141 23.41 2.27 -5.96
C ASP A 141 24.58 2.49 -6.94
N LYS A 142 24.40 3.45 -7.86
CA LYS A 142 25.41 3.81 -8.87
C LYS A 142 26.48 4.77 -8.35
N GLU A 143 26.41 5.20 -7.09
CA GLU A 143 27.30 6.19 -6.52
C GLU A 143 28.40 5.54 -5.65
N PRO A 144 29.58 6.17 -5.52
CA PRO A 144 30.64 5.68 -4.64
C PRO A 144 30.19 5.53 -3.19
N ASP A 145 30.74 4.55 -2.47
CA ASP A 145 30.45 4.37 -1.05
C ASP A 145 30.87 5.59 -0.22
N VAL A 146 30.12 5.86 0.86
CA VAL A 146 30.42 6.96 1.78
C VAL A 146 31.60 6.55 2.68
N PRO A 147 32.70 7.32 2.72
CA PRO A 147 33.85 6.97 3.56
C PRO A 147 33.47 6.81 5.05
N GLY A 148 33.96 5.74 5.67
CA GLY A 148 33.71 5.45 7.09
C GLY A 148 32.38 4.73 7.38
N VAL A 149 31.53 4.49 6.37
CA VAL A 149 30.33 3.65 6.51
C VAL A 149 30.70 2.19 6.28
N PRO A 150 30.35 1.26 7.21
CA PRO A 150 30.59 -0.17 7.00
C PRO A 150 29.89 -0.68 5.73
N PRO A 151 30.42 -1.71 5.05
CA PRO A 151 29.75 -2.30 3.90
C PRO A 151 28.34 -2.82 4.21
N ALA A 152 27.46 -2.83 3.20
CA ALA A 152 26.16 -3.47 3.32
C ALA A 152 26.32 -4.99 3.58
N SER A 153 25.60 -5.52 4.55
CA SER A 153 25.65 -6.92 4.99
C SER A 153 24.36 -7.29 5.72
N ALA A 154 24.17 -8.57 6.05
CA ALA A 154 23.07 -9.04 6.89
C ALA A 154 22.97 -8.35 8.27
N TRP A 155 24.03 -7.71 8.76
CA TRP A 155 24.00 -6.92 10.00
C TRP A 155 23.47 -5.51 9.82
N THR A 156 23.48 -5.01 8.60
CA THR A 156 23.19 -3.60 8.31
C THR A 156 21.97 -3.43 7.41
N ILE A 157 21.56 -4.46 6.67
CA ILE A 157 20.34 -4.50 5.88
C ILE A 157 19.48 -5.67 6.37
N THR A 158 18.36 -5.35 7.02
CA THR A 158 17.49 -6.34 7.65
C THR A 158 17.03 -7.42 6.68
N ASP A 159 16.68 -7.06 5.44
CA ASP A 159 16.23 -7.99 4.42
C ASP A 159 17.20 -9.14 4.16
N TYR A 160 18.51 -8.87 4.19
CA TYR A 160 19.54 -9.90 3.98
C TYR A 160 19.56 -10.94 5.10
N SER A 161 19.12 -10.57 6.31
CA SER A 161 19.03 -11.49 7.46
C SER A 161 17.66 -12.11 7.62
N ALA A 162 16.59 -11.37 7.31
CA ALA A 162 15.21 -11.72 7.61
C ALA A 162 14.54 -12.48 6.47
N CYS A 163 14.92 -12.22 5.22
CA CYS A 163 14.44 -13.02 4.09
C CYS A 163 15.22 -14.32 3.97
N ARG A 164 14.51 -15.38 3.58
CA ARG A 164 15.07 -16.72 3.36
C ARG A 164 14.59 -17.20 2.00
N TRP A 165 15.45 -17.11 0.99
CA TRP A 165 15.10 -17.58 -0.36
C TRP A 165 15.59 -19.03 -0.56
N PRO A 166 14.76 -19.93 -1.10
CA PRO A 166 15.18 -21.29 -1.35
C PRO A 166 16.18 -21.34 -2.52
N SER A 167 17.02 -22.38 -2.57
CA SER A 167 18.03 -22.53 -3.63
C SER A 167 17.45 -22.69 -5.04
N SER A 168 16.15 -22.99 -5.15
CA SER A 168 15.42 -23.02 -6.42
C SER A 168 15.16 -21.63 -7.00
N VAL A 169 15.25 -20.56 -6.18
CA VAL A 169 15.08 -19.18 -6.60
C VAL A 169 16.44 -18.63 -7.09
N PRO A 170 16.55 -18.19 -8.36
CA PRO A 170 17.76 -17.58 -8.88
C PRO A 170 18.24 -16.42 -7.99
N GLY A 171 19.52 -16.44 -7.60
CA GLY A 171 20.11 -15.38 -6.77
C GLY A 171 19.71 -15.38 -5.29
N GLY A 172 18.84 -16.30 -4.85
CA GLY A 172 18.29 -16.30 -3.48
C GLY A 172 19.32 -16.52 -2.37
N SER A 173 20.48 -17.12 -2.67
CA SER A 173 21.56 -17.34 -1.71
C SER A 173 22.51 -16.16 -1.54
N ALA A 174 22.32 -15.05 -2.27
CA ALA A 174 23.23 -13.92 -2.29
C ALA A 174 22.55 -12.59 -1.91
N ASP A 175 23.13 -11.91 -0.93
CA ASP A 175 22.69 -10.60 -0.45
C ASP A 175 22.69 -9.54 -1.56
N GLY A 176 21.50 -9.02 -1.89
CA GLY A 176 21.31 -7.96 -2.88
C GLY A 176 21.63 -8.43 -4.31
N SER A 177 21.29 -9.68 -4.63
CA SER A 177 21.49 -10.30 -5.94
C SER A 177 20.67 -9.64 -7.05
N GLU A 178 21.34 -9.31 -8.16
CA GLU A 178 20.69 -8.92 -9.42
C GLU A 178 19.82 -10.05 -9.99
N GLN A 179 20.23 -11.32 -9.84
CA GLN A 179 19.45 -12.46 -10.33
C GLN A 179 18.14 -12.62 -9.56
N LEU A 180 18.13 -12.35 -8.25
CA LEU A 180 16.91 -12.35 -7.46
C LEU A 180 15.96 -11.22 -7.89
N ALA A 181 16.49 -10.01 -8.07
CA ALA A 181 15.70 -8.88 -8.57
C ALA A 181 15.10 -9.15 -9.96
N ALA A 182 15.89 -9.71 -10.88
CA ALA A 182 15.42 -10.12 -12.21
C ALA A 182 14.34 -11.19 -12.13
N TYR A 183 14.51 -12.18 -11.25
CA TYR A 183 13.55 -13.27 -11.07
C TYR A 183 12.20 -12.75 -10.56
N ILE A 184 12.20 -11.89 -9.55
CA ILE A 184 10.96 -11.30 -9.03
C ILE A 184 10.29 -10.40 -10.09
N ASP A 185 11.07 -9.60 -10.82
CA ASP A 185 10.55 -8.77 -11.91
C ASP A 185 9.86 -9.61 -13.01
N SER A 186 10.44 -10.76 -13.39
CA SER A 186 9.88 -11.67 -14.40
C SER A 186 8.50 -12.24 -14.03
N MET A 187 8.13 -12.22 -12.75
CA MET A 187 6.80 -12.68 -12.31
C MET A 187 5.66 -11.76 -12.78
N ASN A 188 5.98 -10.53 -13.20
CA ASN A 188 5.01 -9.60 -13.77
C ASN A 188 4.63 -9.94 -15.22
N ASP A 189 5.42 -10.79 -15.90
CA ASP A 189 5.15 -11.17 -17.27
C ASP A 189 3.89 -12.06 -17.34
N GLY A 190 3.09 -11.89 -18.40
CA GLY A 190 1.83 -12.59 -18.56
C GLY A 190 0.89 -11.91 -19.56
N PRO A 191 -0.27 -12.52 -19.85
CA PRO A 191 -1.20 -12.01 -20.85
C PRO A 191 -1.75 -10.62 -20.49
N GLU A 192 -1.92 -10.30 -19.20
CA GLU A 192 -2.35 -8.96 -18.75
C GLU A 192 -1.30 -7.89 -19.04
N TRP A 193 -0.01 -8.23 -18.90
CA TRP A 193 1.10 -7.34 -19.25
C TRP A 193 1.15 -7.09 -20.76
N ASP A 194 1.00 -8.14 -21.56
CA ASP A 194 0.96 -8.01 -23.02
C ASP A 194 -0.21 -7.15 -23.50
N ALA A 195 -1.40 -7.35 -22.91
CA ALA A 195 -2.60 -6.56 -23.21
C ALA A 195 -2.44 -5.08 -22.79
N LEU A 196 -1.83 -4.82 -21.63
CA LEU A 196 -1.47 -3.48 -21.17
C LEU A 196 -0.54 -2.81 -22.19
N LEU A 197 0.55 -3.45 -22.62
CA LEU A 197 1.49 -2.86 -23.57
C LEU A 197 0.84 -2.61 -24.95
N ALA A 198 -0.05 -3.51 -25.40
CA ALA A 198 -0.78 -3.34 -26.66
C ALA A 198 -1.75 -2.15 -26.65
N SER A 199 -2.29 -1.79 -25.48
CA SER A 199 -3.27 -0.71 -25.30
C SER A 199 -2.71 0.54 -24.59
N ARG A 200 -1.43 0.55 -24.22
CA ARG A 200 -0.79 1.61 -23.41
C ARG A 200 -1.01 3.02 -23.96
N GLU A 201 -0.95 3.20 -25.29
CA GLU A 201 -1.13 4.54 -25.90
C GLU A 201 -2.59 5.01 -25.97
N GLN A 202 -3.54 4.15 -25.61
CA GLN A 202 -4.99 4.40 -25.69
C GLN A 202 -5.61 4.63 -24.32
N CYS A 203 -4.83 4.62 -23.24
CA CYS A 203 -5.33 4.69 -21.87
C CYS A 203 -4.43 5.58 -21.02
N ASP A 204 -4.98 6.11 -19.93
CA ASP A 204 -4.18 6.60 -18.82
C ASP A 204 -3.62 5.39 -18.06
N VAL A 205 -2.42 5.52 -17.51
CA VAL A 205 -1.76 4.42 -16.78
C VAL A 205 -1.20 4.90 -15.46
N ILE A 206 -1.72 4.30 -14.39
CA ILE A 206 -1.14 4.36 -13.05
C ILE A 206 -0.47 3.02 -12.79
N SER A 207 0.84 3.03 -12.57
CA SER A 207 1.57 1.85 -12.09
C SER A 207 2.07 2.07 -10.67
N PHE A 208 2.41 0.99 -9.97
CA PHE A 208 3.00 1.13 -8.66
C PHE A 208 3.84 -0.07 -8.25
N SER A 209 4.89 0.17 -7.48
CA SER A 209 5.75 -0.84 -6.86
C SER A 209 5.97 -0.51 -5.39
N HIS A 210 6.52 -1.43 -4.61
CA HIS A 210 7.02 -1.05 -3.28
C HIS A 210 8.36 -0.32 -3.40
N PHE A 211 9.30 -0.87 -4.18
CA PHE A 211 10.64 -0.31 -4.38
C PHE A 211 10.68 0.85 -5.39
N LEU A 212 11.76 1.62 -5.36
CA LEU A 212 11.97 2.77 -6.26
C LEU A 212 12.37 2.28 -7.66
N PRO A 213 11.74 2.82 -8.72
CA PRO A 213 12.11 2.53 -10.09
C PRO A 213 13.28 3.38 -10.60
N ASN A 214 13.75 4.37 -9.83
CA ASN A 214 14.84 5.25 -10.24
C ASN A 214 15.59 5.79 -9.02
N GLN A 215 16.92 5.73 -9.02
CA GLN A 215 17.76 6.21 -7.91
C GLN A 215 17.61 7.73 -7.66
N ALA A 216 17.24 8.51 -8.69
CA ALA A 216 17.00 9.95 -8.54
C ALA A 216 15.80 10.28 -7.64
N LEU A 217 14.94 9.30 -7.35
CA LEU A 217 13.80 9.41 -6.44
C LEU A 217 14.18 9.15 -4.97
N LEU A 218 15.47 8.94 -4.68
CA LEU A 218 16.01 8.82 -3.33
C LEU A 218 16.74 10.13 -2.97
N PRO A 219 16.76 10.58 -1.70
CA PRO A 219 17.73 11.58 -1.26
C PRO A 219 19.18 11.11 -1.44
N GLU A 220 20.11 12.06 -1.56
CA GLU A 220 21.54 11.76 -1.55
C GLU A 220 21.90 10.98 -0.26
N LYS A 221 22.70 9.93 -0.40
CA LYS A 221 22.85 8.92 0.65
C LYS A 221 23.53 9.42 1.91
N ARG A 222 24.34 10.49 1.86
CA ARG A 222 24.90 11.14 3.07
C ARG A 222 23.85 11.90 3.86
N TYR A 223 22.71 12.20 3.23
CA TYR A 223 21.56 12.80 3.90
C TYR A 223 20.66 11.74 4.57
N LEU A 224 20.94 10.45 4.39
CA LEU A 224 20.19 9.37 5.02
C LEU A 224 20.80 9.02 6.38
N TYR A 225 19.97 8.53 7.32
CA TYR A 225 20.46 7.97 8.58
C TYR A 225 21.38 6.76 8.32
N TYR A 226 21.04 5.98 7.30
CA TYR A 226 21.76 4.80 6.88
C TYR A 226 22.08 4.90 5.37
N PRO A 227 23.30 5.33 4.99
CA PRO A 227 23.65 5.57 3.58
C PRO A 227 23.55 4.34 2.67
N ASN A 228 23.79 3.15 3.23
CA ASN A 228 23.67 1.88 2.50
C ASN A 228 22.22 1.50 2.16
N LEU A 229 21.21 2.24 2.65
CA LEU A 229 19.82 2.08 2.19
C LEU A 229 19.75 2.15 0.66
N ALA A 230 20.55 2.99 0.01
CA ALA A 230 20.62 3.10 -1.46
C ALA A 230 20.91 1.76 -2.17
N LYS A 231 21.42 0.74 -1.46
CA LYS A 231 21.72 -0.61 -1.96
C LYS A 231 20.58 -1.61 -1.78
N ALA A 232 19.46 -1.20 -1.18
CA ALA A 232 18.30 -2.06 -0.90
C ALA A 232 16.96 -1.40 -1.27
N VAL A 233 16.98 -0.38 -2.12
CA VAL A 233 15.78 0.43 -2.40
C VAL A 233 15.16 0.16 -3.77
N GLY A 234 15.86 -0.47 -4.71
CA GLY A 234 15.37 -0.55 -6.09
C GLY A 234 16.18 -1.49 -6.95
N SER A 235 15.78 -1.58 -8.22
CA SER A 235 16.46 -2.39 -9.21
C SER A 235 16.42 -1.80 -10.61
N ASP A 236 17.46 -2.10 -11.39
CA ASP A 236 17.55 -1.76 -12.81
C ASP A 236 16.46 -2.48 -13.64
N PHE A 237 15.99 -3.64 -13.17
CA PHE A 237 14.90 -4.40 -13.80
C PHE A 237 13.56 -3.67 -13.67
N LEU A 238 13.21 -3.24 -12.45
CA LEU A 238 12.04 -2.39 -12.23
C LEU A 238 12.17 -1.08 -13.02
N ALA A 239 13.35 -0.46 -13.01
CA ALA A 239 13.61 0.76 -13.78
C ALA A 239 13.33 0.57 -15.27
N ALA A 240 13.83 -0.53 -15.87
CA ALA A 240 13.61 -0.87 -17.26
C ALA A 240 12.12 -1.13 -17.56
N ARG A 241 11.41 -1.83 -16.66
CA ARG A 241 9.99 -2.12 -16.81
C ARG A 241 9.13 -0.85 -16.78
N VAL A 242 9.39 0.06 -15.84
CA VAL A 242 8.69 1.35 -15.77
C VAL A 242 9.04 2.21 -16.98
N ALA A 243 10.29 2.21 -17.44
CA ALA A 243 10.70 2.91 -18.64
C ALA A 243 10.05 2.36 -19.92
N GLN A 244 9.82 1.05 -20.01
CA GLN A 244 9.07 0.43 -21.12
C GLN A 244 7.60 0.84 -21.08
N LEU A 245 6.98 0.81 -19.90
CA LEU A 245 5.58 1.14 -19.71
C LEU A 245 5.28 2.62 -19.93
N ARG A 246 6.20 3.52 -19.55
CA ARG A 246 6.04 4.99 -19.55
C ARG A 246 4.72 5.43 -18.90
N PRO A 247 4.41 4.99 -17.67
CA PRO A 247 3.14 5.31 -17.04
C PRO A 247 2.98 6.82 -16.85
N ASP A 248 1.74 7.30 -16.83
CA ASP A 248 1.43 8.72 -16.59
C ASP A 248 1.72 9.07 -15.11
N LEU A 249 1.45 8.10 -14.23
CA LEU A 249 1.82 8.14 -12.82
C LEU A 249 2.42 6.80 -12.37
N HIS A 250 3.50 6.86 -11.60
CA HIS A 250 4.05 5.70 -10.90
C HIS A 250 4.13 5.97 -9.40
N MET A 251 3.50 5.11 -8.61
CA MET A 251 3.58 5.19 -7.15
C MET A 251 4.60 4.21 -6.58
N PHE A 252 5.29 4.63 -5.52
CA PHE A 252 6.30 3.80 -4.88
C PHE A 252 6.37 4.05 -3.37
N GLY A 253 6.93 3.12 -2.60
CA GLY A 253 7.06 3.19 -1.15
C GLY A 253 8.51 3.02 -0.68
N HIS A 254 8.69 2.20 0.35
CA HIS A 254 9.94 1.74 0.97
C HIS A 254 10.73 2.80 1.74
N THR A 255 10.96 3.99 1.17
CA THR A 255 11.93 4.96 1.75
C THR A 255 11.41 5.84 2.87
N HIS A 256 10.10 5.84 3.09
CA HIS A 256 9.43 6.74 4.03
C HIS A 256 9.81 8.22 3.80
N PHE A 257 9.81 8.66 2.54
CA PHE A 257 9.89 10.06 2.16
C PHE A 257 8.70 10.43 1.30
N ALA A 258 7.99 11.51 1.66
CA ALA A 258 7.06 12.11 0.72
C ALA A 258 7.83 12.56 -0.52
N TRP A 259 7.34 12.17 -1.68
CA TRP A 259 7.96 12.48 -2.95
C TRP A 259 6.91 12.83 -4.00
N ASP A 260 7.19 13.85 -4.80
CA ASP A 260 6.42 14.17 -6.01
C ASP A 260 7.37 14.79 -7.04
N ALA A 261 7.68 14.06 -8.11
CA ALA A 261 8.61 14.51 -9.14
C ALA A 261 8.25 13.95 -10.51
N CYS A 262 8.55 14.70 -11.58
CA CYS A 262 8.42 14.24 -12.96
C CYS A 262 9.79 13.90 -13.56
N LEU A 263 10.00 12.65 -13.98
CA LEU A 263 11.21 12.19 -14.64
C LEU A 263 10.86 11.44 -15.92
N GLY A 264 11.46 11.81 -17.05
CA GLY A 264 11.26 11.09 -18.32
C GLY A 264 9.80 11.08 -18.84
N GLY A 265 8.97 12.05 -18.42
CA GLY A 265 7.55 12.12 -18.77
C GLY A 265 6.61 11.36 -17.83
N THR A 266 7.13 10.53 -16.92
CA THR A 266 6.36 9.89 -15.86
C THR A 266 6.41 10.74 -14.60
N ARG A 267 5.26 10.92 -13.94
CA ARG A 267 5.20 11.48 -12.59
C ARG A 267 5.36 10.37 -11.55
N TYR A 268 6.12 10.64 -10.51
CA TYR A 268 6.42 9.70 -9.42
C TYR A 268 5.92 10.27 -8.10
N ILE A 269 5.09 9.51 -7.38
CA ILE A 269 4.56 9.92 -6.08
C ILE A 269 4.84 8.84 -5.03
N GLN A 270 5.36 9.25 -3.87
CA GLN A 270 5.41 8.42 -2.67
C GLN A 270 4.63 9.09 -1.55
N ALA A 271 3.66 8.38 -0.98
CA ALA A 271 2.69 8.87 -0.01
C ALA A 271 2.71 8.02 1.28
N PRO A 272 3.79 8.10 2.08
CA PRO A 272 4.07 7.09 3.10
C PRO A 272 3.27 7.34 4.38
N LEU A 273 2.40 6.42 4.78
CA LEU A 273 1.80 6.48 6.12
C LEU A 273 2.88 6.29 7.20
N CYS A 274 3.83 5.39 6.94
CA CYS A 274 5.00 5.05 7.76
C CYS A 274 4.67 4.77 9.24
N SER A 275 5.68 4.63 10.10
CA SER A 275 5.43 4.47 11.53
C SER A 275 4.89 5.76 12.15
N PRO A 276 4.07 5.67 13.20
CA PRO A 276 3.61 6.86 13.92
C PRO A 276 4.73 7.75 14.47
N LEU A 277 5.87 7.15 14.83
CA LEU A 277 7.03 7.88 15.33
C LEU A 277 7.65 8.76 14.25
N GLU A 278 7.76 8.26 13.02
CA GLU A 278 8.28 9.00 11.88
C GLU A 278 7.35 10.15 11.50
N ARG A 279 6.03 9.90 11.47
CA ARG A 279 5.02 10.96 11.30
C ARG A 279 5.18 12.09 12.32
N ARG A 280 5.41 11.76 13.59
CA ARG A 280 5.59 12.76 14.66
C ARG A 280 6.94 13.47 14.61
N LYS A 281 8.03 12.78 14.26
CA LYS A 281 9.40 13.33 14.31
C LYS A 281 9.85 14.01 13.03
N ARG A 282 9.32 13.58 11.88
CA ARG A 282 9.71 14.05 10.55
C ARG A 282 8.54 14.41 9.66
N LEU A 283 7.44 14.89 10.21
CA LEU A 283 6.29 15.29 9.42
C LEU A 283 6.67 16.08 8.15
N PHE A 284 7.64 16.99 8.28
CA PHE A 284 8.23 17.77 7.19
C PHE A 284 8.78 16.95 6.00
N THR A 285 9.25 15.72 6.19
CA THR A 285 9.76 14.90 5.08
C THR A 285 8.85 13.73 4.71
N VAL A 286 7.75 13.51 5.44
CA VAL A 286 6.83 12.37 5.21
C VAL A 286 5.41 12.80 4.84
N GLY A 287 5.01 14.05 5.11
CA GLY A 287 3.69 14.58 4.77
C GLY A 287 3.68 15.43 3.49
N PHE A 288 2.50 15.58 2.90
CA PHE A 288 2.25 16.50 1.78
C PHE A 288 1.57 17.79 2.24
N GLY A 289 2.02 18.93 1.72
CA GLY A 289 1.22 20.16 1.58
C GLY A 289 0.51 20.70 2.83
N ALA A 290 1.01 20.38 4.02
CA ALA A 290 0.42 20.80 5.28
C ALA A 290 1.18 21.92 5.95
N CYS A 291 0.46 22.82 6.63
CA CYS A 291 1.13 23.47 7.74
C CYS A 291 1.43 22.39 8.79
N MET A 292 2.63 22.45 9.35
CA MET A 292 3.07 21.53 10.38
C MET A 292 2.11 21.54 11.58
N GLU A 293 1.48 22.69 11.88
CA GLU A 293 0.53 22.83 12.97
C GLU A 293 -0.73 21.96 12.79
N GLU A 294 -1.31 21.88 11.59
CA GLU A 294 -2.51 21.07 11.34
C GLU A 294 -2.25 19.57 11.46
N ALA A 295 -1.10 19.12 10.95
CA ALA A 295 -0.72 17.71 11.03
C ALA A 295 -0.16 17.31 12.41
N GLU A 296 0.33 18.26 13.21
CA GLU A 296 0.63 18.05 14.64
C GLU A 296 -0.65 17.98 15.49
N ALA A 297 -1.67 18.78 15.17
CA ALA A 297 -2.91 18.86 15.92
C ALA A 297 -3.79 17.60 15.79
N ASP A 298 -3.84 17.01 14.60
CA ASP A 298 -4.47 15.70 14.39
C ASP A 298 -3.67 14.86 13.39
N PRO A 299 -2.69 14.06 13.87
CA PRO A 299 -1.84 13.23 13.04
C PRO A 299 -2.58 12.08 12.34
N VAL A 300 -3.91 12.00 12.44
CA VAL A 300 -4.68 10.99 11.72
C VAL A 300 -5.86 11.60 10.95
N ALA A 301 -6.68 12.45 11.57
CA ALA A 301 -7.97 12.84 10.99
C ALA A 301 -7.88 13.89 9.87
N ALA A 302 -6.81 14.70 9.80
CA ALA A 302 -6.79 15.83 8.85
C ALA A 302 -6.12 15.51 7.50
N ARG A 303 -5.07 14.67 7.46
CA ARG A 303 -4.11 14.64 6.32
C ARG A 303 -3.50 13.29 5.98
N TRP A 304 -3.83 12.25 6.73
CA TRP A 304 -3.33 10.90 6.48
C TRP A 304 -4.36 10.01 5.81
N LEU A 305 -5.51 10.57 5.39
CA LEU A 305 -6.37 9.86 4.45
C LEU A 305 -5.56 9.40 3.23
N PRO A 306 -5.99 8.32 2.56
CA PRO A 306 -5.39 7.91 1.31
C PRO A 306 -5.27 9.11 0.36
N GLN A 307 -4.08 9.35 -0.18
CA GLN A 307 -3.83 10.46 -1.08
C GLN A 307 -4.60 10.24 -2.38
N GLN A 308 -5.53 11.13 -2.72
CA GLN A 308 -6.17 11.09 -4.03
C GLN A 308 -5.14 11.47 -5.08
N VAL A 309 -4.96 10.62 -6.09
CA VAL A 309 -3.93 10.79 -7.13
C VAL A 309 -4.51 10.93 -8.53
N TYR A 310 -5.73 10.46 -8.73
CA TYR A 310 -6.40 10.49 -10.02
C TYR A 310 -7.91 10.61 -9.88
N VAL A 311 -8.52 11.29 -10.84
CA VAL A 311 -9.96 11.33 -11.06
C VAL A 311 -10.24 11.11 -12.54
N GLY A 312 -11.19 10.24 -12.87
CA GLY A 312 -11.60 10.01 -14.24
C GLY A 312 -13.00 9.43 -14.31
N LEU A 313 -13.34 8.91 -15.48
CA LEU A 313 -14.62 8.26 -15.69
C LEU A 313 -14.53 6.77 -15.39
N ALA A 314 -15.46 6.28 -14.58
CA ALA A 314 -15.65 4.85 -14.39
C ALA A 314 -16.05 4.19 -15.73
N PRO A 315 -15.81 2.87 -15.91
CA PRO A 315 -16.37 2.13 -17.02
C PRO A 315 -17.90 2.40 -17.10
N PRO A 316 -18.48 2.51 -18.30
CA PRO A 316 -19.93 2.58 -18.42
C PRO A 316 -20.55 1.36 -17.72
N PRO A 317 -21.65 1.52 -16.98
CA PRO A 317 -22.32 0.37 -16.38
C PRO A 317 -22.62 -0.64 -17.48
N ALA A 318 -22.31 -1.92 -17.23
CA ALA A 318 -22.70 -2.98 -18.15
C ALA A 318 -24.19 -2.78 -18.44
N ALA A 319 -24.54 -2.54 -19.71
CA ALA A 319 -25.93 -2.48 -20.12
C ALA A 319 -26.54 -3.77 -19.58
N ALA A 320 -27.55 -3.66 -18.72
CA ALA A 320 -28.24 -4.83 -18.20
C ALA A 320 -28.64 -5.66 -19.42
N GLU A 321 -27.88 -6.72 -19.69
CA GLU A 321 -28.24 -7.66 -20.72
C GLU A 321 -29.57 -8.20 -20.26
N ASN A 322 -30.62 -7.92 -21.04
CA ASN A 322 -31.94 -8.50 -20.83
C ASN A 322 -31.76 -10.03 -20.79
N GLU A 323 -31.69 -10.60 -19.59
CA GLU A 323 -31.95 -12.01 -19.34
C GLU A 323 -33.40 -12.27 -19.73
N GLY A 324 -33.63 -12.50 -21.02
CA GLY A 324 -34.97 -12.52 -21.57
C GLY A 324 -35.04 -12.72 -23.07
N ALA A 325 -34.21 -13.60 -23.66
CA ALA A 325 -34.52 -14.32 -24.90
C ALA A 325 -33.36 -15.24 -25.33
N ALA A 326 -33.32 -16.46 -24.78
CA ALA A 326 -32.67 -17.60 -25.46
C ALA A 326 -33.20 -18.93 -24.93
N ALA A 327 -34.51 -19.14 -25.02
CA ALA A 327 -35.08 -20.49 -25.05
C ALA A 327 -35.12 -20.95 -26.51
N GLY A 328 -34.35 -21.99 -26.83
CA GLY A 328 -34.58 -22.84 -28.00
C GLY A 328 -33.71 -22.56 -29.21
N SER A 329 -32.58 -23.27 -29.31
CA SER A 329 -32.32 -24.13 -30.47
C SER A 329 -31.10 -25.00 -30.19
N GLU A 330 -31.33 -26.21 -29.67
CA GLU A 330 -30.37 -27.30 -29.81
C GLU A 330 -30.26 -27.65 -31.29
N LYS A 331 -29.07 -27.47 -31.86
CA LYS A 331 -28.67 -28.16 -33.10
C LYS A 331 -27.49 -29.06 -32.79
N GLN A 332 -27.79 -30.36 -32.82
CA GLN A 332 -26.84 -31.45 -32.95
C GLN A 332 -25.88 -31.18 -34.11
N ALA A 333 -24.57 -31.26 -33.85
CA ALA A 333 -23.56 -31.42 -34.87
C ALA A 333 -22.69 -32.63 -34.54
N GLN A 334 -22.65 -33.54 -35.51
CA GLN A 334 -22.06 -34.87 -35.48
C GLN A 334 -20.53 -34.81 -35.40
N LEU A 335 -19.95 -35.70 -34.60
CA LEU A 335 -18.52 -35.99 -34.54
C LEU A 335 -18.08 -36.84 -35.74
N GLN A 336 -16.99 -36.45 -36.40
CA GLN A 336 -16.14 -37.37 -37.17
C GLN A 336 -14.67 -37.24 -36.71
N PRO A 337 -13.89 -38.35 -36.69
CA PRO A 337 -12.58 -38.39 -36.05
C PRO A 337 -11.44 -38.18 -37.05
N GLY A 338 -10.36 -37.51 -36.64
CA GLY A 338 -9.16 -37.43 -37.47
C GLY A 338 -7.99 -36.62 -36.88
N GLN A 339 -7.01 -37.37 -36.34
CA GLN A 339 -5.58 -37.05 -36.24
C GLN A 339 -5.12 -35.94 -35.28
N GLN A 340 -4.73 -36.37 -34.07
CA GLN A 340 -3.82 -35.65 -33.18
C GLN A 340 -2.37 -36.11 -33.41
N GLN A 341 -1.46 -35.16 -33.61
CA GLN A 341 -0.05 -35.30 -33.27
C GLN A 341 0.21 -34.50 -31.99
N GLN A 342 0.75 -35.18 -30.96
CA GLN A 342 1.20 -34.57 -29.70
C GLN A 342 2.61 -33.96 -29.86
N PRO A 343 2.99 -33.06 -28.95
CA PRO A 343 4.08 -33.46 -28.06
C PRO A 343 3.80 -33.26 -26.56
N ALA A 344 4.56 -34.02 -25.79
CA ALA A 344 4.49 -34.32 -24.37
C ALA A 344 4.32 -33.12 -23.41
N ARG A 345 3.34 -33.24 -22.51
CA ARG A 345 3.33 -32.59 -21.19
C ARG A 345 3.55 -33.67 -20.12
N ALA A 346 4.52 -33.44 -19.24
CA ALA A 346 4.75 -34.25 -18.05
C ALA A 346 3.74 -33.85 -16.98
N GLU A 347 2.76 -34.71 -16.72
CA GLU A 347 1.86 -34.62 -15.57
C GLU A 347 2.47 -35.38 -14.38
N TRP A 348 2.78 -34.66 -13.30
CA TRP A 348 3.05 -35.26 -12.00
C TRP A 348 1.75 -35.25 -11.18
N ARG A 349 1.35 -36.41 -10.64
CA ARG A 349 0.21 -36.58 -9.74
C ARG A 349 0.70 -36.78 -8.30
N PRO A 350 0.16 -36.06 -7.30
CA PRO A 350 0.49 -36.33 -5.90
C PRO A 350 -0.26 -37.58 -5.39
N GLN A 351 0.42 -38.42 -4.61
CA GLN A 351 -0.19 -39.51 -3.85
C GLN A 351 -0.73 -39.00 -2.50
N PRO A 352 -1.83 -39.56 -1.99
CA PRO A 352 -2.35 -39.21 -0.66
C PRO A 352 -1.49 -39.80 0.47
N PRO A 353 -1.35 -39.09 1.61
CA PRO A 353 -0.55 -39.57 2.73
C PRO A 353 -1.18 -40.77 3.45
N GLN A 354 -0.32 -41.71 3.83
CA GLN A 354 -0.65 -42.89 4.63
C GLN A 354 -0.98 -42.51 6.08
N ALA A 355 -2.01 -43.15 6.61
CA ALA A 355 -2.49 -43.00 7.98
C ALA A 355 -1.43 -43.46 9.00
N ALA A 356 -1.16 -42.62 10.01
CA ALA A 356 -0.46 -43.00 11.23
C ALA A 356 -1.45 -43.02 12.41
N ALA A 357 -1.28 -44.04 13.25
CA ALA A 357 -2.17 -44.52 14.29
C ALA A 357 -2.59 -43.49 15.35
N ALA A 358 -3.87 -43.45 15.66
CA ALA A 358 -4.42 -42.84 16.87
C ALA A 358 -4.59 -43.92 17.95
N GLN A 359 -3.95 -43.72 19.10
CA GLN A 359 -4.22 -44.44 20.33
C GLN A 359 -5.37 -43.80 21.10
N GLN A 360 -6.13 -44.67 21.76
CA GLN A 360 -7.36 -44.46 22.54
C GLN A 360 -7.24 -43.39 23.63
N LEU A 361 -8.32 -42.62 23.83
CA LEU A 361 -8.85 -42.30 25.16
C LEU A 361 -10.39 -42.23 25.12
N ASP A 362 -10.99 -42.94 26.06
CA ASP A 362 -12.42 -43.16 26.25
C ASP A 362 -13.17 -41.93 26.84
N GLY A 363 -14.44 -41.81 26.45
CA GLY A 363 -15.57 -41.69 27.40
C GLY A 363 -16.01 -40.29 27.85
N LEU A 364 -17.19 -39.85 27.39
CA LEU A 364 -18.43 -39.84 28.20
C LEU A 364 -19.61 -39.24 27.41
N GLU A 365 -20.73 -39.95 27.48
CA GLU A 365 -22.03 -39.73 26.83
C GLU A 365 -22.87 -38.62 27.48
N ALA A 366 -23.82 -38.06 26.71
CA ALA A 366 -25.27 -37.93 27.01
C ALA A 366 -25.89 -36.82 26.14
N ALA A 367 -26.69 -37.17 25.13
CA ALA A 367 -28.15 -37.30 25.18
C ALA A 367 -28.89 -35.95 25.03
N SER A 368 -29.47 -35.70 23.84
CA SER A 368 -30.92 -35.56 23.55
C SER A 368 -31.62 -34.40 24.26
N THR A 369 -32.49 -33.56 23.67
CA THR A 369 -33.51 -33.76 22.64
C THR A 369 -34.16 -32.38 22.42
N GLU A 370 -34.50 -32.03 21.18
CA GLU A 370 -35.55 -31.02 20.90
C GLU A 370 -36.93 -31.54 21.36
N PRO A 371 -37.92 -30.66 21.55
CA PRO A 371 -39.03 -30.74 20.60
C PRO A 371 -39.75 -29.43 20.23
N GLN A 372 -40.51 -29.60 19.16
CA GLN A 372 -41.36 -28.70 18.39
C GLN A 372 -42.50 -28.01 19.14
N ALA A 373 -42.90 -26.87 18.57
CA ALA A 373 -44.07 -26.08 18.92
C ALA A 373 -45.38 -26.69 18.42
N SER A 374 -46.43 -26.56 19.23
CA SER A 374 -47.83 -26.71 18.83
C SER A 374 -48.70 -25.64 19.47
N SER A 375 -49.77 -25.31 18.76
CA SER A 375 -50.69 -24.20 18.94
C SER A 375 -51.76 -24.46 20.01
N SER A 376 -52.28 -23.38 20.60
CA SER A 376 -53.70 -22.95 20.56
C SER A 376 -54.19 -22.23 21.83
N ASN A 377 -54.88 -21.11 21.59
CA ASN A 377 -56.03 -20.50 22.28
C ASN A 377 -56.13 -20.40 23.82
N GLY A 378 -56.46 -19.19 24.28
CA GLY A 378 -57.18 -19.01 25.55
C GLY A 378 -57.17 -17.57 26.10
N SER A 379 -58.30 -16.89 25.94
CA SER A 379 -58.65 -15.50 26.31
C SER A 379 -58.72 -15.16 27.81
N ASN A 380 -58.45 -13.89 28.15
CA ASN A 380 -59.11 -12.96 29.12
C ASN A 380 -58.05 -11.97 29.64
N GLY A 381 -58.22 -10.65 29.79
CA GLY A 381 -59.32 -9.71 29.65
C GLY A 381 -58.96 -8.43 30.43
N CYS A 382 -59.46 -7.28 29.95
CA CYS A 382 -59.55 -5.95 30.60
C CYS A 382 -58.33 -5.01 30.71
N GLY A 383 -58.44 -3.88 29.98
CA GLY A 383 -58.49 -2.55 30.59
C GLY A 383 -57.44 -1.54 30.13
N GLY A 384 -57.88 -0.44 29.49
CA GLY A 384 -57.10 0.80 29.43
C GLY A 384 -57.13 1.54 28.08
N SER A 385 -58.06 2.47 27.96
CA SER A 385 -58.28 3.43 26.87
C SER A 385 -57.14 4.44 26.67
N GLY A 386 -56.84 4.78 25.40
CA GLY A 386 -56.16 6.04 25.03
C GLY A 386 -55.27 5.95 23.78
N GLN A 387 -55.85 5.92 22.58
CA GLN A 387 -55.10 6.07 21.32
C GLN A 387 -55.36 7.44 20.66
N GLN A 388 -54.24 8.11 20.37
CA GLN A 388 -53.90 8.81 19.12
C GLN A 388 -54.62 10.10 18.71
N PRO A 389 -53.92 11.24 18.87
CA PRO A 389 -53.96 12.36 17.92
C PRO A 389 -52.71 12.42 16.99
N GLU A 390 -51.62 11.71 17.30
CA GLU A 390 -50.34 11.89 16.60
C GLU A 390 -50.25 11.17 15.24
N ALA A 391 -50.95 10.05 15.06
CA ALA A 391 -50.88 9.28 13.82
C ALA A 391 -51.56 9.95 12.60
N GLN A 392 -52.55 10.83 12.84
CA GLN A 392 -53.23 11.56 11.77
C GLN A 392 -52.47 12.82 11.34
N ALA A 393 -51.70 13.44 12.24
CA ALA A 393 -50.84 14.58 11.90
C ALA A 393 -49.64 14.15 11.04
N ASP A 394 -49.06 12.98 11.32
CA ASP A 394 -47.95 12.42 10.52
C ASP A 394 -48.41 11.98 9.12
N ALA A 395 -49.61 11.41 9.01
CA ALA A 395 -50.18 11.02 7.72
C ALA A 395 -50.46 12.25 6.84
N ALA A 396 -51.00 13.34 7.42
CA ALA A 396 -51.26 14.58 6.70
C ALA A 396 -49.96 15.28 6.24
N GLN A 397 -48.92 15.30 7.08
CA GLN A 397 -47.61 15.85 6.69
C GLN A 397 -46.90 14.99 5.63
N GLN A 398 -47.07 13.66 5.66
CA GLN A 398 -46.54 12.78 4.61
C GLN A 398 -47.27 12.96 3.28
N GLN A 399 -48.58 13.22 3.30
CA GLN A 399 -49.36 13.45 2.08
C GLN A 399 -49.04 14.82 1.45
N GLN A 400 -48.79 15.83 2.29
CA GLN A 400 -48.41 17.17 1.86
C GLN A 400 -46.97 17.20 1.29
N ARG A 401 -46.03 16.45 1.87
CA ARG A 401 -44.67 16.25 1.29
C ARG A 401 -44.71 15.53 -0.06
N ARG A 402 -45.59 14.54 -0.25
CA ARG A 402 -45.76 13.87 -1.56
C ARG A 402 -46.36 14.78 -2.62
N GLN A 403 -47.27 15.69 -2.23
CA GLN A 403 -47.82 16.68 -3.16
C GLN A 403 -46.82 17.78 -3.53
N GLU A 404 -45.92 18.16 -2.61
CA GLU A 404 -44.82 19.09 -2.90
C GLU A 404 -43.74 18.47 -3.81
N GLU A 405 -43.55 17.14 -3.77
CA GLU A 405 -42.70 16.39 -4.71
C GLU A 405 -43.33 16.19 -6.10
N GLU A 406 -44.66 16.23 -6.22
CA GLU A 406 -45.37 16.05 -7.50
C GLU A 406 -45.62 17.37 -8.27
N ASP A 407 -45.73 18.52 -7.60
CA ASP A 407 -46.03 19.84 -8.23
C ASP A 407 -44.82 20.79 -8.34
N GLY A 408 -43.67 20.43 -7.78
CA GLY A 408 -42.43 21.20 -7.83
C GLY A 408 -41.45 20.66 -8.86
N GLY A 409 -41.40 21.26 -10.06
CA GLY A 409 -40.42 20.97 -11.10
C GLY A 409 -38.98 21.35 -10.73
N TYR A 410 -38.43 20.71 -9.69
CA TYR A 410 -37.00 20.62 -9.45
C TYR A 410 -36.49 19.46 -10.27
N ASP A 411 -35.91 19.74 -11.44
CA ASP A 411 -35.10 18.76 -12.16
C ASP A 411 -33.74 18.72 -11.45
N PRO A 412 -33.47 17.74 -10.56
CA PRO A 412 -32.15 17.66 -9.95
C PRO A 412 -31.17 17.43 -11.09
N MET A 413 -30.27 18.40 -11.31
CA MET A 413 -29.21 18.33 -12.33
C MET A 413 -28.80 16.88 -12.56
N PRO A 414 -28.95 16.35 -13.80
CA PRO A 414 -28.67 14.96 -14.11
C PRO A 414 -27.31 14.56 -13.51
N ALA A 415 -27.16 13.34 -12.97
CA ALA A 415 -25.92 12.91 -12.33
C ALA A 415 -24.65 13.18 -13.19
N VAL A 416 -24.82 13.16 -14.51
CA VAL A 416 -23.84 13.55 -15.53
C VAL A 416 -23.36 15.01 -15.41
N ALA A 417 -24.24 15.96 -15.12
CA ALA A 417 -23.90 17.37 -14.94
C ALA A 417 -23.17 17.64 -13.60
N ARG A 418 -23.50 16.89 -12.53
CA ARG A 418 -22.75 16.95 -11.25
C ARG A 418 -21.34 16.36 -11.38
N LEU A 419 -21.23 15.26 -12.12
CA LEU A 419 -19.96 14.60 -12.50
C LEU A 419 -19.06 15.55 -13.32
N GLN A 420 -19.62 16.17 -14.36
CA GLN A 420 -18.91 17.13 -15.19
C GLN A 420 -18.44 18.35 -14.38
N LEU A 421 -19.30 18.90 -13.53
CA LEU A 421 -18.95 20.03 -12.67
C LEU A 421 -17.84 19.67 -11.67
N GLN A 422 -17.83 18.45 -11.12
CA GLN A 422 -16.74 18.00 -10.25
C GLN A 422 -15.42 17.92 -11.03
N ILE A 423 -15.39 17.33 -12.23
CA ILE A 423 -14.18 17.24 -13.06
C ILE A 423 -13.70 18.64 -13.46
N GLU A 424 -14.60 19.50 -13.92
CA GLU A 424 -14.30 20.89 -14.27
C GLU A 424 -13.84 21.70 -13.05
N MET A 425 -14.39 21.43 -11.85
CA MET A 425 -13.91 21.99 -10.60
C MET A 425 -12.51 21.51 -10.27
N GLU A 426 -12.23 20.20 -10.30
CA GLU A 426 -10.88 19.67 -10.05
C GLU A 426 -9.87 20.29 -11.03
N LEU A 427 -10.21 20.37 -12.32
CA LEU A 427 -9.38 21.06 -13.32
C LEU A 427 -9.20 22.56 -12.96
N ALA A 428 -10.25 23.24 -12.50
CA ALA A 428 -10.17 24.62 -12.02
C ALA A 428 -9.34 24.77 -10.72
N PHE A 429 -9.21 23.71 -9.92
CA PHE A 429 -8.33 23.61 -8.76
C PHE A 429 -6.89 23.18 -9.11
N GLY A 430 -6.53 23.14 -10.40
CA GLY A 430 -5.15 22.96 -10.87
C GLY A 430 -4.76 21.51 -11.15
N TRP A 431 -5.73 20.59 -11.23
CA TRP A 431 -5.48 19.21 -11.62
C TRP A 431 -4.90 19.14 -13.04
N GLN A 432 -3.98 18.21 -13.26
CA GLN A 432 -3.28 18.06 -14.53
C GLN A 432 -4.07 17.11 -15.45
N PRO A 433 -4.49 17.55 -16.65
CA PRO A 433 -5.29 16.71 -17.54
C PRO A 433 -4.47 15.52 -18.07
N LEU A 434 -5.13 14.36 -18.12
CA LEU A 434 -4.68 13.15 -18.81
C LEU A 434 -5.65 12.83 -19.96
N ARG A 435 -5.51 11.68 -20.64
CA ARG A 435 -6.34 11.34 -21.81
C ARG A 435 -7.80 11.06 -21.43
N HIS A 436 -8.02 10.33 -20.35
CA HIS A 436 -9.35 9.87 -19.91
C HIS A 436 -9.74 10.36 -18.51
N GLY A 437 -8.87 11.14 -17.88
CA GLY A 437 -9.09 11.75 -16.57
C GLY A 437 -8.14 12.89 -16.28
N ALA A 438 -7.83 13.09 -15.01
CA ALA A 438 -6.88 14.08 -14.54
C ALA A 438 -6.12 13.52 -13.33
N ALA A 439 -4.84 13.87 -13.23
CA ALA A 439 -4.01 13.63 -12.07
C ALA A 439 -4.10 14.81 -11.09
N VAL A 440 -3.93 14.52 -9.81
CA VAL A 440 -3.86 15.52 -8.73
C VAL A 440 -2.87 16.64 -9.08
N PRO A 441 -3.00 17.90 -8.64
CA PRO A 441 -1.95 18.91 -8.83
C PRO A 441 -0.63 18.46 -8.20
N SER A 442 0.49 19.11 -8.55
CA SER A 442 1.77 18.88 -7.86
C SER A 442 1.60 19.03 -6.35
N LEU A 443 1.97 17.99 -5.61
CA LEU A 443 1.93 17.94 -4.17
C LEU A 443 3.22 18.53 -3.61
N LEU A 444 3.11 19.27 -2.52
CA LEU A 444 4.26 19.82 -1.84
C LEU A 444 4.97 18.71 -1.06
N ALA A 445 6.11 18.25 -1.57
CA ALA A 445 7.01 17.30 -0.93
C ALA A 445 8.40 17.91 -0.80
N HIS A 446 8.89 18.06 0.43
CA HIS A 446 10.08 18.85 0.72
C HIS A 446 11.36 18.35 0.06
N TRP A 447 11.53 17.03 -0.04
CA TRP A 447 12.69 16.47 -0.71
C TRP A 447 12.68 16.74 -2.21
N SER A 448 11.55 16.49 -2.89
CA SER A 448 11.49 16.72 -4.33
C SER A 448 11.60 18.20 -4.68
N MET A 449 10.93 19.10 -3.95
CA MET A 449 11.10 20.56 -4.12
C MET A 449 12.55 21.01 -3.96
N TYR A 450 13.28 20.44 -2.99
CA TYR A 450 14.70 20.77 -2.83
C TYR A 450 15.52 20.33 -4.03
N TYR A 451 15.29 19.12 -4.56
CA TYR A 451 16.01 18.61 -5.72
C TYR A 451 15.59 19.26 -7.05
N GLU A 452 14.45 19.94 -7.11
CA GLU A 452 14.10 20.82 -8.26
C GLU A 452 15.08 21.99 -8.38
N GLU A 453 15.46 22.61 -7.25
CA GLU A 453 16.42 23.72 -7.20
C GLU A 453 17.88 23.26 -7.07
N HIS A 454 18.10 22.09 -6.48
CA HIS A 454 19.43 21.52 -6.20
C HIS A 454 19.55 20.13 -6.83
N PRO A 455 19.66 20.03 -8.17
CA PRO A 455 19.74 18.74 -8.84
C PRO A 455 20.81 17.84 -8.22
N ARG A 456 20.45 16.59 -7.97
CA ARG A 456 21.34 15.61 -7.35
C ARG A 456 22.61 15.44 -8.19
N GLN A 457 23.75 15.79 -7.61
CA GLN A 457 25.08 15.61 -8.17
C GLN A 457 25.93 14.86 -7.13
N PRO A 458 26.44 13.65 -7.42
CA PRO A 458 27.18 12.84 -6.43
C PRO A 458 28.36 13.56 -5.78
N GLU A 459 29.00 14.48 -6.51
CA GLU A 459 30.08 15.36 -6.07
C GLU A 459 29.64 16.50 -5.14
N MET A 460 28.35 16.85 -5.13
CA MET A 460 27.81 17.86 -4.23
C MET A 460 27.63 17.25 -2.83
N VAL A 461 28.48 17.69 -1.91
CA VAL A 461 28.50 17.18 -0.52
C VAL A 461 27.83 18.11 0.48
N THR A 462 27.37 19.29 0.04
CA THR A 462 26.68 20.25 0.90
C THR A 462 25.35 19.66 1.37
N LEU A 463 25.12 19.58 2.69
CA LEU A 463 23.87 19.05 3.25
C LEU A 463 22.71 20.01 3.00
N ALA A 464 21.52 19.45 2.75
CA ALA A 464 20.29 20.23 2.76
C ALA A 464 20.14 20.99 4.11
N PRO A 465 19.62 22.24 4.13
CA PRO A 465 19.67 23.07 5.33
C PRO A 465 19.03 22.45 6.58
N TRP A 466 17.91 21.73 6.42
CA TRP A 466 17.25 21.07 7.56
C TRP A 466 18.04 19.86 8.08
N VAL A 467 18.74 19.16 7.21
CA VAL A 467 19.64 18.06 7.56
C VAL A 467 20.85 18.61 8.32
N ALA A 468 21.49 19.66 7.79
CA ALA A 468 22.62 20.33 8.44
C ALA A 468 22.28 20.76 9.89
N ARG A 469 21.16 21.47 10.08
CA ARG A 469 20.68 21.90 11.40
C ARG A 469 20.44 20.74 12.37
N LEU A 470 20.03 19.57 11.87
CA LEU A 470 19.84 18.39 12.70
C LEU A 470 21.17 17.76 13.13
N TYR A 471 22.14 17.66 12.19
CA TYR A 471 23.50 17.20 12.47
C TYR A 471 24.19 18.07 13.53
N GLU A 472 24.12 19.39 13.38
CA GLU A 472 24.64 20.35 14.36
C GLU A 472 24.04 20.11 15.75
N ARG A 473 22.71 19.97 15.86
CA ARG A 473 22.02 19.69 17.13
C ARG A 473 22.50 18.38 17.77
N ARG A 474 22.69 17.32 16.99
CA ARG A 474 23.23 16.04 17.50
C ARG A 474 24.67 16.17 17.96
N LEU A 475 25.51 16.86 17.19
CA LEU A 475 26.91 17.10 17.55
C LEU A 475 26.99 17.84 18.89
N HIS A 476 26.18 18.89 19.06
CA HIS A 476 26.09 19.64 20.32
C HIS A 476 25.64 18.75 21.49
N ARG A 477 24.65 17.86 21.28
CA ARG A 477 24.21 16.91 22.32
C ARG A 477 25.33 15.93 22.71
N ARG A 478 26.07 15.38 21.74
CA ARG A 478 27.20 14.47 22.01
C ARG A 478 28.32 15.18 22.77
N GLN A 479 28.67 16.41 22.37
CA GLN A 479 29.65 17.22 23.08
C GLN A 479 29.22 17.51 24.52
N ARG A 480 27.95 17.85 24.75
CA ARG A 480 27.42 18.06 26.12
C ARG A 480 27.43 16.78 26.95
N ALA A 481 27.08 15.64 26.36
CA ALA A 481 27.14 14.35 27.04
C ALA A 481 28.59 13.99 27.42
N ALA A 482 29.53 14.10 26.49
CA ALA A 482 30.95 13.88 26.74
C ALA A 482 31.49 14.81 27.83
N ALA A 483 31.16 16.10 27.78
CA ALA A 483 31.55 17.06 28.82
C ALA A 483 30.95 16.73 30.20
N ARG A 484 29.73 16.18 30.25
CA ARG A 484 29.12 15.72 31.50
C ARG A 484 29.86 14.51 32.07
N VAL A 485 30.23 13.54 31.23
CA VAL A 485 31.04 12.38 31.65
C VAL A 485 32.40 12.84 32.18
N MET A 486 33.08 13.75 31.46
CA MET A 486 34.38 14.29 31.90
C MET A 486 34.30 15.07 33.23
N ARG A 487 33.20 15.81 33.48
CA ARG A 487 33.00 16.48 34.77
C ARG A 487 32.69 15.51 35.90
N SER A 488 31.94 14.43 35.64
CA SER A 488 31.69 13.41 36.66
C SER A 488 32.94 12.60 36.99
N THR A 489 33.82 12.35 36.02
CA THR A 489 35.10 11.66 36.26
C THR A 489 36.08 12.57 37.00
N ALA A 490 36.15 13.87 36.66
CA ALA A 490 37.00 14.84 37.37
C ALA A 490 36.52 15.09 38.82
N GLY A 491 35.21 15.12 39.06
CA GLY A 491 34.65 15.24 40.42
C GLY A 491 34.86 14.00 41.28
N ALA A 492 34.96 12.80 40.67
CA ALA A 492 35.28 11.57 41.38
C ALA A 492 36.79 11.46 41.75
N GLU A 493 37.67 12.13 41.01
CA GLU A 493 39.11 12.20 41.33
C GLU A 493 39.42 13.22 42.44
N GLU A 494 38.59 14.25 42.66
CA GLU A 494 38.75 15.19 43.78
C GLU A 494 38.20 14.68 45.13
N GLU A 495 37.29 13.68 45.15
CA GLU A 495 36.78 13.07 46.39
C GLU A 495 37.48 11.75 46.78
N GLY A 496 38.48 11.31 46.02
CA GLY A 496 39.13 10.00 46.17
C GLY A 496 40.56 10.04 46.70
N SER A 497 40.83 10.69 47.85
CA SER A 497 42.10 10.54 48.59
C SER A 497 41.85 9.90 49.97
N SER A 498 41.49 8.61 49.97
CA SER A 498 41.84 7.66 51.05
C SER A 498 41.31 6.26 50.72
N GLY A 499 42.21 5.27 50.66
CA GLY A 499 41.90 3.85 50.88
C GLY A 499 42.05 2.94 49.67
N GLU A 500 43.06 2.07 49.73
CA GLU A 500 43.26 0.90 48.88
C GLU A 500 42.05 -0.05 48.89
N ALA A 501 41.68 -0.61 47.72
CA ALA A 501 41.26 -2.00 47.57
C ALA A 501 41.10 -2.37 46.08
N GLU A 502 41.57 -3.56 45.75
CA GLU A 502 41.54 -4.21 44.43
C GLU A 502 40.12 -4.42 43.89
N GLY A 503 39.97 -4.37 42.56
CA GLY A 503 38.77 -4.79 41.84
C GLY A 503 38.79 -4.35 40.38
N GLU A 504 39.00 -5.30 39.46
CA GLU A 504 38.90 -5.10 38.00
C GLU A 504 37.55 -4.48 37.58
N PRO A 505 37.50 -3.54 36.62
CA PRO A 505 36.25 -3.13 36.01
C PRO A 505 35.96 -3.95 34.74
N THR A 506 35.12 -4.97 34.88
CA THR A 506 34.30 -5.50 33.77
C THR A 506 32.95 -4.79 33.78
N ALA A 507 32.66 -3.97 32.76
CA ALA A 507 31.32 -3.75 32.19
C ALA A 507 31.30 -2.55 31.24
N LEU A 508 31.09 -2.81 29.94
CA LEU A 508 30.38 -1.91 29.04
C LEU A 508 29.68 -2.77 27.98
N THR A 509 28.62 -3.45 28.41
CA THR A 509 27.66 -4.13 27.54
C THR A 509 26.27 -4.05 28.17
N SER A 510 25.46 -3.10 27.70
CA SER A 510 24.00 -3.19 27.63
C SER A 510 23.42 -1.88 27.10
N LEU A 511 23.50 -1.69 25.77
CA LEU A 511 22.46 -0.93 25.08
C LEU A 511 21.38 -1.94 24.74
N SER A 512 20.20 -1.75 25.33
CA SER A 512 19.02 -2.57 25.19
C SER A 512 18.58 -2.72 23.72
N GLU A 513 18.29 -3.95 23.33
CA GLU A 513 17.94 -4.43 21.98
C GLU A 513 16.52 -4.08 21.49
N SER A 514 15.92 -2.95 21.88
CA SER A 514 14.51 -2.65 21.54
C SER A 514 14.27 -1.47 20.58
N ASP A 515 15.30 -0.89 19.98
CA ASP A 515 15.16 0.33 19.14
C ASP A 515 15.54 0.12 17.66
N ASN A 516 15.66 -1.14 17.18
CA ASN A 516 16.13 -1.43 15.82
C ASN A 516 15.01 -1.72 14.80
N GLU A 517 13.74 -1.47 15.14
CA GLU A 517 12.58 -1.86 14.31
C GLU A 517 12.04 -0.77 13.36
N SER A 518 12.75 0.34 13.14
CA SER A 518 12.41 1.30 12.08
C SER A 518 13.67 1.89 11.45
N ALA A 519 14.35 1.06 10.66
CA ALA A 519 15.61 1.41 10.02
C ALA A 519 15.42 2.12 8.66
N ILE A 520 14.46 3.02 8.49
CA ILE A 520 14.37 3.83 7.25
C ILE A 520 13.97 5.29 7.54
N GLY A 521 14.99 6.15 7.63
CA GLY A 521 14.86 7.61 7.52
C GLY A 521 14.76 8.35 8.86
N PHE A 522 14.80 9.68 8.81
CA PHE A 522 15.05 10.59 9.95
C PHE A 522 14.07 10.64 11.14
#